data_AF-A0A3D4VTZ6-F1
#
_entry.id   AF-A0A3D4VTZ6-F1
#
_cell.length_a   1.000
_cell.length_b   1.000
_cell.length_c   1.000
_cell.angle_alpha   90.00
_cell.angle_beta   90.00
_cell.angle_gamma   90.00
#
_symmetry.space_group_name_H-M   'P 1'
#
loop_
_entity.id
_entity.type
_entity.pdbx_description
1 polymer ?
#
loop_
_entity_poly.entity_id
_entity_poly.type
_entity_poly.pdbx_seq_one_letter_code
_entity_poly.pdbx_strand_id
1 'polypeptide(L)'
;MSVIEELIRLENDGTLSFGNYLVNTKKKVLDFDVDGDLYYVKTYNEITKIEKNSKLLLEAVPGATIHNLKMNDKTATFSIESDVDVDVSVTMELEADKDYKIFVDDFNVGSVKATFSGKVNFSVDTKGGAKNVKIEKAN
;
A
#
# COMPACT_ATOMS: atom_id res chain seq x y z
N MET A 1 15.30 -1.49 -0.34
CA MET A 1 15.27 -0.58 0.83
C MET A 1 15.33 -1.48 2.08
N SER A 2 15.29 -0.93 3.29
CA SER A 2 15.12 -1.76 4.49
C SER A 2 13.65 -1.78 4.88
N VAL A 3 13.19 -2.87 5.49
CA VAL A 3 11.87 -2.95 6.13
C VAL A 3 11.65 -1.85 7.18
N ILE A 4 10.40 -1.61 7.60
CA ILE A 4 10.09 -0.70 8.70
C ILE A 4 10.08 -1.48 10.01
N GLU A 5 11.13 -1.33 10.82
CA GLU A 5 11.27 -2.04 12.10
C GLU A 5 10.20 -1.61 13.10
N GLU A 6 9.80 -0.35 13.07
CA GLU A 6 8.71 0.22 13.87
C GLU A 6 7.32 -0.20 13.37
N LEU A 7 7.26 -0.97 12.26
CA LEU A 7 6.07 -1.42 11.53
C LEU A 7 5.26 -0.30 10.87
N ILE A 8 5.30 0.92 11.39
CA ILE A 8 4.74 2.14 10.79
C ILE A 8 5.53 3.36 11.28
N ARG A 9 5.72 4.34 10.40
CA ARG A 9 6.26 5.67 10.73
C ARG A 9 5.72 6.75 9.80
N LEU A 10 5.71 7.98 10.32
CA LEU A 10 5.48 9.19 9.55
C LEU A 10 6.84 9.75 9.10
N GLU A 11 6.99 9.96 7.80
CA GLU A 11 8.20 10.50 7.19
C GLU A 11 8.21 12.04 7.29
N ASN A 12 9.39 12.65 7.15
CA ASN A 12 9.56 14.11 7.25
C ASN A 12 8.78 14.90 6.19
N ASP A 13 8.40 14.26 5.07
CA ASP A 13 7.60 14.85 4.00
C ASP A 13 6.08 14.62 4.17
N GLY A 14 5.68 14.07 5.31
CA GLY A 14 4.29 13.78 5.68
C GLY A 14 3.73 12.49 5.07
N THR A 15 4.55 11.67 4.42
CA THR A 15 4.12 10.37 3.89
C THR A 15 4.23 9.26 4.92
N LEU A 16 3.52 8.15 4.70
CA LEU A 16 3.52 7.00 5.62
C LEU A 16 4.31 5.83 5.05
N SER A 17 5.24 5.30 5.85
CA SER A 17 5.94 4.05 5.56
C SER A 17 5.54 2.99 6.59
N PHE A 18 5.24 1.77 6.13
CA PHE A 18 4.78 0.70 7.00
C PHE A 18 5.04 -0.69 6.41
N GLY A 19 4.93 -1.70 7.25
CA GLY A 19 5.09 -3.09 6.86
C GLY A 19 6.49 -3.64 7.10
N ASN A 20 6.53 -4.95 7.36
CA ASN A 20 7.75 -5.70 7.53
C ASN A 20 7.47 -7.14 7.09
N TYR A 21 7.83 -7.47 5.85
CA TYR A 21 7.64 -8.82 5.32
C TYR A 21 8.63 -9.85 5.87
N LEU A 22 9.71 -9.41 6.56
CA LEU A 22 10.73 -10.31 7.13
C LEU A 22 10.28 -10.99 8.43
N VAL A 23 9.20 -10.52 9.07
CA VAL A 23 8.68 -11.17 10.27
C VAL A 23 7.76 -12.32 9.90
N ASN A 24 8.05 -13.52 10.40
CA ASN A 24 7.24 -14.73 10.16
C ASN A 24 5.97 -14.79 11.02
N THR A 25 5.83 -13.89 12.00
CA THR A 25 4.69 -13.89 12.92
C THR A 25 3.99 -12.55 12.85
N LYS A 26 2.65 -12.61 12.88
CA LYS A 26 1.77 -11.44 12.81
C LYS A 26 2.15 -10.41 13.86
N LYS A 27 2.52 -9.21 13.41
CA LYS A 27 2.69 -8.01 14.23
C LYS A 27 1.58 -7.02 13.95
N LYS A 28 1.34 -6.13 14.92
CA LYS A 28 0.30 -5.10 14.84
C LYS A 28 0.77 -3.80 15.49
N VAL A 29 0.34 -2.70 14.93
CA VAL A 29 0.32 -1.37 15.57
C VAL A 29 -1.12 -0.90 15.58
N LEU A 30 -1.57 -0.44 16.74
CA LEU A 30 -2.91 0.11 16.96
C LEU A 30 -2.78 1.60 17.23
N ASP A 31 -3.82 2.35 16.89
CA ASP A 31 -4.00 3.75 17.32
C ASP A 31 -2.78 4.66 17.04
N PHE A 32 -2.10 4.45 15.90
CA PHE A 32 -1.02 5.35 15.47
C PHE A 32 -1.64 6.65 14.96
N ASP A 33 -1.54 7.72 15.75
CA ASP A 33 -2.13 9.02 15.47
C ASP A 33 -1.27 9.85 14.52
N VAL A 34 -1.88 10.36 13.45
CA VAL A 34 -1.31 11.37 12.56
C VAL A 34 -2.36 12.43 12.31
N ASP A 35 -2.13 13.64 12.83
CA ASP A 35 -3.03 14.79 12.67
C ASP A 35 -4.50 14.47 13.03
N GLY A 36 -4.72 13.61 14.04
CA GLY A 36 -6.04 13.18 14.50
C GLY A 36 -6.68 12.03 13.72
N ASP A 37 -6.01 11.52 12.69
CA ASP A 37 -6.37 10.27 12.02
C ASP A 37 -5.68 9.08 12.69
N LEU A 38 -6.42 8.01 12.96
CA LEU A 38 -5.90 6.81 13.61
C LEU A 38 -5.61 5.71 12.59
N TYR A 39 -4.39 5.18 12.65
CA TYR A 39 -3.93 4.12 11.77
C TYR A 39 -3.76 2.80 12.51
N TYR A 40 -4.22 1.72 11.88
CA TYR A 40 -4.02 0.35 12.30
C TYR A 40 -3.19 -0.38 11.26
N VAL A 41 -2.05 -0.93 11.67
CA VAL A 41 -1.19 -1.75 10.80
C VAL A 41 -1.17 -3.19 11.31
N LYS A 42 -1.29 -4.13 10.38
CA LYS A 42 -1.05 -5.57 10.59
C LYS A 42 -0.07 -6.03 9.53
N THR A 43 1.08 -6.57 9.94
CA THR A 43 2.10 -7.00 8.98
C THR A 43 2.82 -8.27 9.42
N TYR A 44 3.14 -9.12 8.45
CA TYR A 44 4.06 -10.26 8.49
C TYR A 44 4.25 -10.78 7.07
N ASN A 45 5.08 -11.80 6.88
CA ASN A 45 5.42 -12.36 5.56
C ASN A 45 4.22 -12.75 4.65
N GLU A 46 3.04 -13.03 5.17
CA GLU A 46 1.86 -13.36 4.35
C GLU A 46 0.98 -12.16 3.99
N ILE A 47 1.05 -11.05 4.75
CA ILE A 47 0.17 -9.90 4.54
C ILE A 47 0.69 -8.64 5.21
N THR A 48 0.59 -7.52 4.50
CA THR A 48 0.69 -6.18 5.07
C THR A 48 -0.61 -5.44 4.82
N LYS A 49 -1.22 -4.91 5.88
CA LYS A 49 -2.49 -4.20 5.82
C LYS A 49 -2.41 -2.94 6.66
N ILE A 50 -2.89 -1.83 6.10
CA ILE A 50 -3.10 -0.57 6.81
C ILE A 50 -4.54 -0.11 6.66
N GLU A 51 -5.12 0.31 7.78
CA GLU A 51 -6.44 0.93 7.88
C GLU A 51 -6.29 2.33 8.47
N LYS A 52 -7.14 3.26 8.02
CA LYS A 52 -7.26 4.62 8.55
C LYS A 52 -8.69 4.81 9.04
N ASN A 53 -8.87 5.14 10.31
CA ASN A 53 -10.18 5.30 10.94
C ASN A 53 -11.12 4.11 10.65
N SER A 54 -10.60 2.89 10.82
CA SER A 54 -11.29 1.63 10.55
C SER A 54 -11.71 1.37 9.09
N LYS A 55 -11.23 2.17 8.13
CA LYS A 55 -11.40 1.94 6.69
C LYS A 55 -10.11 1.44 6.09
N LEU A 56 -10.20 0.50 5.15
CA LEU A 56 -9.02 0.00 4.44
C LEU A 56 -8.36 1.15 3.68
N LEU A 57 -7.03 1.22 3.71
CA LEU A 57 -6.28 2.04 2.76
C LEU A 57 -5.57 1.15 1.75
N LEU A 58 -4.79 0.18 2.24
CA LEU A 58 -3.99 -0.72 1.43
C LEU A 58 -3.83 -2.07 2.11
N GLU A 59 -3.94 -3.14 1.33
CA GLU A 59 -3.59 -4.51 1.70
C GLU A 59 -2.68 -5.09 0.61
N ALA A 60 -1.59 -5.73 1.02
CA ALA A 60 -0.63 -6.43 0.16
C ALA A 60 -0.56 -7.90 0.58
N VAL A 61 -0.66 -8.81 -0.39
CA VAL A 61 -0.58 -10.27 -0.22
C VAL A 61 0.27 -10.87 -1.34
N PRO A 62 1.38 -11.58 -1.06
CA PRO A 62 2.02 -11.77 0.25
C PRO A 62 2.49 -10.46 0.90
N GLY A 63 3.05 -10.57 2.11
CA GLY A 63 3.51 -9.42 2.88
C GLY A 63 4.53 -8.59 2.12
N ALA A 64 4.42 -7.28 2.28
CA ALA A 64 5.31 -6.31 1.64
C ALA A 64 5.61 -5.14 2.58
N THR A 65 6.66 -4.39 2.27
CA THR A 65 6.96 -3.10 2.90
C THR A 65 6.53 -2.01 1.94
N ILE A 66 5.78 -1.05 2.43
CA ILE A 66 5.30 0.11 1.69
C ILE A 66 6.06 1.33 2.19
N HIS A 67 6.66 2.07 1.27
CA HIS A 67 7.39 3.29 1.57
C HIS A 67 6.69 4.51 0.98
N ASN A 68 6.69 5.58 1.76
CA ASN A 68 6.26 6.91 1.35
C ASN A 68 4.86 6.94 0.72
N LEU A 69 3.90 6.20 1.31
CA LEU A 69 2.51 6.24 0.89
C LEU A 69 1.96 7.66 1.02
N LYS A 70 1.51 8.19 -0.11
CA LYS A 70 0.83 9.48 -0.22
C LYS A 70 -0.41 9.31 -1.06
N MET A 71 -1.53 9.87 -0.60
CA MET A 71 -2.80 9.77 -1.32
C MET A 71 -3.61 11.05 -1.19
N ASN A 72 -4.34 11.36 -2.25
CA ASN A 72 -5.38 12.40 -2.32
C ASN A 72 -6.53 11.91 -3.22
N ASP A 73 -7.52 12.76 -3.47
CA ASP A 73 -8.73 12.40 -4.26
C ASP A 73 -8.46 11.98 -5.71
N LYS A 74 -7.27 12.26 -6.24
CA LYS A 74 -6.90 11.99 -7.64
C LYS A 74 -5.81 10.94 -7.78
N THR A 75 -4.91 10.84 -6.82
CA THR A 75 -3.70 10.02 -6.96
C THR A 75 -3.33 9.31 -5.67
N ALA A 76 -2.80 8.10 -5.79
CA ALA A 76 -2.05 7.42 -4.74
C ALA A 76 -0.66 7.04 -5.25
N THR A 77 0.38 7.25 -4.45
CA THR A 77 1.78 6.92 -4.78
C THR A 77 2.46 6.25 -3.62
N PHE A 78 3.29 5.24 -3.89
CA PHE A 78 4.12 4.57 -2.90
C PHE A 78 5.22 3.77 -3.60
N SER A 79 6.24 3.34 -2.85
CA SER A 79 7.14 2.26 -3.27
C SER A 79 6.80 0.98 -2.52
N ILE A 80 6.85 -0.17 -3.18
CA ILE A 80 6.55 -1.48 -2.61
C ILE A 80 7.74 -2.43 -2.79
N GLU A 81 8.09 -3.14 -1.73
CA GLU A 81 9.16 -4.14 -1.71
C GLU A 81 8.71 -5.41 -0.99
N SER A 82 9.08 -6.57 -1.55
CA SER A 82 8.91 -7.88 -0.94
C SER A 82 10.06 -8.79 -1.40
N ASP A 83 10.41 -9.79 -0.60
CA ASP A 83 11.46 -10.78 -0.91
C ASP A 83 10.93 -12.08 -1.53
N VAL A 84 9.60 -12.18 -1.71
CA VAL A 84 8.96 -13.32 -2.33
C VAL A 84 9.13 -13.30 -3.85
N ASP A 85 9.43 -14.46 -4.45
CA ASP A 85 9.62 -14.60 -5.90
C ASP A 85 8.28 -14.75 -6.68
N VAL A 86 7.24 -14.05 -6.22
CA VAL A 86 5.90 -14.03 -6.80
C VAL A 86 5.34 -12.61 -6.78
N ASP A 87 4.36 -12.34 -7.65
CA ASP A 87 3.69 -11.05 -7.67
C ASP A 87 2.98 -10.77 -6.34
N VAL A 88 3.07 -9.52 -5.88
CA VAL A 88 2.32 -9.04 -4.73
C VAL A 88 0.99 -8.50 -5.21
N SER A 89 -0.11 -9.11 -4.77
CA SER A 89 -1.46 -8.57 -4.97
C SER A 89 -1.68 -7.41 -4.02
N VAL A 90 -2.03 -6.25 -4.56
CA VAL A 90 -2.35 -5.03 -3.83
C VAL A 90 -3.83 -4.73 -3.98
N THR A 91 -4.52 -4.56 -2.86
CA THR A 91 -5.90 -4.06 -2.79
C THR A 91 -5.89 -2.69 -2.12
N MET A 92 -6.52 -1.69 -2.73
CA MET A 92 -6.72 -0.37 -2.12
C MET A 92 -8.20 0.01 -2.13
N GLU A 93 -8.62 0.79 -1.14
CA GLU A 93 -9.94 1.41 -1.12
C GLU A 93 -9.81 2.88 -1.56
N LEU A 94 -10.36 3.19 -2.73
CA LEU A 94 -10.39 4.50 -3.38
C LEU A 94 -11.85 4.97 -3.54
N GLU A 95 -12.10 5.96 -4.40
CA GLU A 95 -13.46 6.42 -4.68
C GLU A 95 -14.24 5.35 -5.48
N ALA A 96 -15.45 5.05 -5.03
CA ALA A 96 -16.30 4.04 -5.64
C ALA A 96 -16.75 4.42 -7.07
N ASP A 97 -16.90 3.41 -7.92
CA ASP A 97 -17.40 3.54 -9.30
C ASP A 97 -16.58 4.52 -10.15
N LYS A 98 -15.26 4.54 -9.96
CA LYS A 98 -14.29 5.34 -10.74
C LYS A 98 -13.27 4.44 -11.42
N ASP A 99 -12.82 4.89 -12.59
CA ASP A 99 -11.75 4.25 -13.33
C ASP A 99 -10.40 4.82 -12.90
N TYR A 100 -9.39 3.95 -12.82
CA TYR A 100 -8.04 4.28 -12.40
C TYR A 100 -7.02 3.70 -13.37
N LYS A 101 -5.97 4.46 -13.66
CA LYS A 101 -4.76 3.99 -14.37
C LYS A 101 -3.70 3.61 -13.35
N ILE A 102 -3.00 2.51 -13.59
CA ILE A 102 -1.95 2.02 -12.70
C ILE A 102 -0.63 2.10 -13.45
N PHE A 103 0.38 2.66 -12.79
CA PHE A 103 1.74 2.74 -13.28
C PHE A 103 2.67 2.04 -12.29
N VAL A 104 3.61 1.26 -12.83
CA VAL A 104 4.70 0.62 -12.09
C VAL A 104 6.01 1.02 -12.75
N ASP A 105 6.93 1.65 -12.00
CA ASP A 105 8.17 2.23 -12.51
C ASP A 105 7.94 3.11 -13.75
N ASP A 106 6.93 3.98 -13.70
CA ASP A 106 6.48 4.88 -14.77
C ASP A 106 5.86 4.21 -16.02
N PHE A 107 5.80 2.87 -16.07
CA PHE A 107 5.09 2.14 -17.12
C PHE A 107 3.63 1.95 -16.77
N ASN A 108 2.73 2.32 -17.67
CA ASN A 108 1.30 2.02 -17.51
C ASN A 108 1.07 0.51 -17.67
N VAL A 109 0.62 -0.14 -16.60
CA VAL A 109 0.36 -1.59 -16.55
C VAL A 109 -1.12 -1.93 -16.74
N GLY A 110 -2.00 -0.93 -16.86
CA GLY A 110 -3.40 -1.13 -17.16
C GLY A 110 -4.33 -0.11 -16.52
N SER A 111 -5.63 -0.42 -16.59
CA SER A 111 -6.67 0.35 -15.92
C SER A 111 -7.62 -0.57 -15.19
N VAL A 112 -8.12 -0.11 -14.06
CA VAL A 112 -9.02 -0.86 -13.18
C VAL A 112 -10.18 0.03 -12.78
N LYS A 113 -11.39 -0.53 -12.81
CA LYS A 113 -12.58 0.14 -12.29
C LYS A 113 -12.76 -0.23 -10.82
N ALA A 114 -12.86 0.77 -9.94
CA ALA A 114 -13.17 0.55 -8.54
C ALA A 114 -14.56 -0.07 -8.39
N THR A 115 -14.70 -1.01 -7.45
CA THR A 115 -16.00 -1.58 -7.11
C THR A 115 -16.94 -0.52 -6.51
N PHE A 116 -18.20 -0.87 -6.29
CA PHE A 116 -19.15 -0.02 -5.55
C PHE A 116 -18.73 0.24 -4.09
N SER A 117 -17.80 -0.54 -3.56
CA SER A 117 -17.17 -0.31 -2.25
C SER A 117 -15.82 0.41 -2.34
N GLY A 118 -15.45 0.95 -3.51
CA GLY A 118 -14.20 1.69 -3.70
C GLY A 118 -12.97 0.82 -3.93
N LYS A 119 -13.08 -0.51 -3.93
CA LYS A 119 -11.92 -1.38 -4.00
C LYS A 119 -11.35 -1.48 -5.40
N VAL A 120 -10.03 -1.32 -5.51
CA VAL A 120 -9.23 -1.66 -6.69
C VAL A 120 -8.24 -2.75 -6.31
N ASN A 121 -7.98 -3.71 -7.21
CA ASN A 121 -6.99 -4.76 -7.03
C ASN A 121 -6.08 -4.84 -8.26
N PHE A 122 -4.79 -5.01 -8.03
CA PHE A 122 -3.78 -5.20 -9.06
C PHE A 122 -2.58 -5.96 -8.50
N SER A 123 -1.70 -6.46 -9.38
CA SER A 123 -0.48 -7.18 -8.99
C SER A 123 0.76 -6.37 -9.34
N VAL A 124 1.78 -6.46 -8.50
CA VAL A 124 3.09 -5.84 -8.72
C VAL A 124 4.18 -6.91 -8.65
N ASP A 125 4.96 -7.03 -9.72
CA ASP A 125 6.16 -7.88 -9.73
C ASP A 125 7.31 -7.12 -9.03
N THR A 126 7.63 -7.54 -7.79
CA THR A 126 8.71 -6.96 -6.98
C THR A 126 10.06 -7.66 -7.20
N LYS A 127 10.19 -8.55 -8.20
CA LYS A 127 11.48 -9.14 -8.55
C LYS A 127 12.47 -8.05 -8.95
N GLY A 128 13.69 -8.19 -8.44
CA GLY A 128 14.75 -7.21 -8.68
C GLY A 128 14.66 -5.96 -7.79
N GLY A 129 13.77 -5.94 -6.78
CA GLY A 129 13.75 -4.94 -5.72
C GLY A 129 12.49 -4.07 -5.71
N ALA A 130 12.57 -2.98 -4.94
CA ALA A 130 11.45 -2.07 -4.74
C ALA A 130 10.91 -1.47 -6.06
N LYS A 131 9.59 -1.36 -6.15
CA LYS A 131 8.85 -0.84 -7.31
C LYS A 131 8.07 0.41 -6.95
N ASN A 132 8.13 1.43 -7.79
CA ASN A 132 7.33 2.64 -7.59
C ASN A 132 5.96 2.46 -8.23
N VAL A 133 4.91 2.61 -7.43
CA VAL A 133 3.52 2.51 -7.87
C VAL A 133 2.88 3.89 -7.85
N LYS A 134 2.18 4.20 -8.94
CA LYS A 134 1.29 5.37 -9.03
C LYS A 134 -0.06 4.92 -9.55
N ILE A 135 -1.11 5.34 -8.85
CA ILE A 135 -2.50 5.14 -9.25
C ILE A 135 -3.09 6.51 -9.52
N GLU A 136 -3.67 6.70 -10.69
CA GLU A 136 -4.29 7.96 -11.10
C GLU A 136 -5.75 7.74 -11.46
N LYS A 137 -6.65 8.53 -10.88
CA LYS A 137 -8.05 8.58 -11.27
C LYS A 137 -8.15 9.00 -12.74
N ALA A 138 -8.81 8.20 -13.56
CA ALA A 138 -9.13 8.56 -14.93
C ALA A 138 -10.16 9.70 -14.94
N ASN A 139 -10.00 10.61 -15.91
CA ASN A 139 -10.90 11.75 -16.09
C ASN A 139 -12.28 11.31 -16.58
#